data_AF-A0A1L5NM71-F1
#
_entry.id   AF-A0A1L5NM71-F1
#
_cell.length_a   1.000
_cell.length_b   1.000
_cell.length_c   1.000
_cell.angle_alpha   90.00
_cell.angle_beta   90.00
_cell.angle_gamma   90.00
#
_symmetry.space_group_name_H-M   'P 1'
#
loop_
_entity.id
_entity.type
_entity.pdbx_description
1 polymer ?
#
loop_
_entity_poly.entity_id
_entity_poly.type
_entity_poly.pdbx_seq_one_letter_code
_entity_poly.pdbx_strand_id
1 'polypeptide(L)'
;MEGPSNTRNRIHSLQHIHFIVSAEGYDPVVTHIFPPDCQYLDQDAVFGVKESLIADFRTRQEDGVGEDEGLKAPYWQVDWDFVLTKRAET
;
A
#
# COMPACT_ATOMS: atom_id res chain seq x y z
N MET A 1 -23.22 36.83 -11.83
CA MET A 1 -21.81 37.26 -11.85
C MET A 1 -21.03 36.04 -11.41
N GLU A 2 -20.74 35.17 -12.37
CA GLU A 2 -20.13 33.86 -12.14
C GLU A 2 -18.65 34.06 -11.81
N GLY A 3 -18.26 33.80 -10.57
CA GLY A 3 -16.85 33.83 -10.14
C GLY A 3 -16.05 32.69 -10.77
N PRO A 4 -14.73 32.81 -10.93
CA PRO A 4 -13.94 31.86 -11.70
C PRO A 4 -13.96 30.47 -11.04
N SER A 5 -14.47 29.50 -11.79
CA SER A 5 -14.29 28.07 -11.56
C SER A 5 -12.79 27.77 -11.49
N ASN A 6 -12.28 27.59 -10.28
CA ASN A 6 -10.90 27.17 -10.07
C ASN A 6 -10.81 25.66 -10.24
N THR A 7 -10.51 25.20 -11.45
CA THR A 7 -10.06 23.84 -11.74
C THR A 7 -8.69 23.63 -11.10
N ARG A 8 -8.66 23.46 -9.78
CA ARG A 8 -7.50 22.89 -9.10
C ARG A 8 -7.43 21.43 -9.50
N ASN A 9 -6.57 21.15 -10.46
CA ASN A 9 -6.08 19.82 -10.75
C ASN A 9 -5.43 19.29 -9.46
N ARG A 10 -6.22 18.61 -8.62
CA ARG A 10 -5.71 17.94 -7.43
C ARG A 10 -4.95 16.72 -7.95
N ILE A 11 -3.63 16.83 -8.00
CA ILE A 11 -2.78 15.64 -7.97
C ILE A 11 -3.01 15.05 -6.59
N HIS A 12 -3.93 14.09 -6.49
CA HIS A 12 -3.96 13.19 -5.35
C HIS A 12 -2.75 12.29 -5.58
N SER A 13 -1.67 12.53 -4.83
CA SER A 13 -0.58 11.58 -4.79
C SER A 13 -1.18 10.22 -4.49
N LEU A 14 -1.07 9.28 -5.44
CA LEU A 14 -1.42 7.88 -5.27
C LEU A 14 -0.78 7.42 -3.96
N GLN A 15 -1.55 7.30 -2.89
CA GLN A 15 -1.05 6.87 -1.59
C GLN A 15 -0.66 5.40 -1.76
N HIS A 16 0.63 5.07 -1.76
CA HIS A 16 1.12 3.69 -1.81
C HIS A 16 2.41 3.56 -1.04
N ILE A 17 2.69 2.33 -0.59
CA ILE A 17 3.88 2.01 0.20
C ILE A 17 4.78 1.13 -0.66
N HIS A 18 6.03 1.53 -0.84
CA HIS A 18 7.04 0.76 -1.56
C HIS A 18 7.75 -0.24 -0.65
N PHE A 19 8.03 -1.42 -1.19
CA PHE A 19 8.77 -2.48 -0.51
C PHE A 19 9.90 -2.98 -1.40
N ILE A 20 11.02 -3.25 -0.75
CA ILE A 20 12.09 -4.11 -1.28
C ILE A 20 12.22 -5.24 -0.26
N VAL A 21 11.85 -6.46 -0.66
CA VAL A 21 11.87 -7.62 0.22
C VAL A 21 12.92 -8.60 -0.29
N SER A 22 13.81 -9.02 0.62
CA SER A 22 14.90 -9.94 0.31
C SER A 22 15.09 -10.96 1.42
N ALA A 23 15.55 -12.15 1.03
CA ALA A 23 15.93 -13.23 1.93
C ALA A 23 17.07 -14.03 1.30
N GLU A 24 17.92 -14.64 2.12
CA GLU A 24 19.02 -15.47 1.65
C GLU A 24 18.50 -16.68 0.85
N GLY A 25 19.07 -16.93 -0.33
CA GLY A 25 18.64 -18.02 -1.22
C GLY A 25 17.36 -17.73 -2.03
N TYR A 26 16.82 -16.52 -1.99
CA TYR A 26 15.65 -16.10 -2.76
C TYR A 26 15.97 -14.94 -3.71
N ASP A 27 15.16 -14.79 -4.75
CA ASP A 27 15.18 -13.60 -5.62
C ASP A 27 14.44 -12.44 -4.94
N PRO A 28 15.05 -11.23 -4.89
CA PRO A 28 14.42 -10.09 -4.25
C PRO A 28 13.21 -9.63 -5.06
N VAL A 29 12.19 -9.12 -4.35
CA VAL A 29 11.02 -8.49 -4.99
C VAL A 29 11.00 -7.00 -4.68
N VAL A 30 10.78 -6.20 -5.71
CA VAL A 30 10.49 -4.76 -5.60
C VAL A 30 9.03 -4.58 -5.97
N THR A 31 8.23 -4.07 -5.05
CA THR A 31 6.78 -3.95 -5.23
C THR A 31 6.20 -2.81 -4.40
N HIS A 32 4.88 -2.60 -4.50
CA HIS A 32 4.14 -1.63 -3.71
C HIS A 32 2.71 -2.14 -3.47
N ILE A 33 2.09 -1.66 -2.39
CA ILE A 33 0.67 -1.90 -2.09
C ILE A 33 -0.11 -0.58 -2.06
N PHE A 34 -1.38 -0.64 -2.43
CA PHE A 34 -2.30 0.49 -2.43
C PHE A 34 -3.38 0.31 -1.36
N PRO A 35 -3.86 1.40 -0.73
CA PRO A 35 -5.05 1.36 0.12
C PRO A 35 -6.32 1.18 -0.72
N PRO A 36 -7.41 0.67 -0.13
CA PRO A 36 -8.61 0.25 -0.86
C PRO A 36 -9.42 1.44 -1.39
N ASP A 37 -9.25 2.62 -0.81
CA ASP A 37 -9.94 3.87 -1.16
C ASP A 37 -9.16 4.73 -2.16
N CYS A 38 -8.09 4.19 -2.75
CA CYS A 38 -7.30 4.93 -3.73
C CYS A 38 -8.14 5.20 -5.00
N GLN A 39 -8.59 6.46 -5.15
CA GLN A 39 -9.49 6.93 -6.21
C GLN A 39 -8.91 6.84 -7.64
N TYR A 40 -7.68 6.35 -7.79
CA TYR A 40 -6.92 6.30 -9.02
C TYR A 40 -6.34 4.91 -9.32
N LEU A 41 -6.83 3.86 -8.65
CA LEU A 41 -6.46 2.47 -8.93
C LEU A 41 -6.64 2.11 -10.41
N ASP A 42 -7.69 2.65 -11.05
CA ASP A 42 -7.99 2.44 -12.47
C ASP A 42 -7.21 3.37 -13.42
N GLN A 43 -6.49 4.36 -12.89
CA GLN A 43 -5.86 5.43 -13.67
C GLN A 43 -4.33 5.41 -13.64
N ASP A 44 -3.70 4.46 -12.95
CA ASP A 44 -2.25 4.27 -13.03
C ASP A 44 -1.90 3.61 -14.38
N ALA A 45 -1.68 4.47 -15.38
CA ALA A 45 -1.74 4.19 -16.81
C ALA A 45 -0.55 3.41 -17.39
N VAL A 46 0.25 2.74 -16.56
CA VAL A 46 1.45 2.02 -17.05
C VAL A 46 1.22 0.51 -17.09
N PHE A 47 0.61 -0.12 -16.09
CA PHE A 47 0.16 -1.51 -16.14
C PHE A 47 -0.88 -1.70 -15.03
N GLY A 48 -2.17 -1.77 -15.40
CA GLY A 48 -3.32 -1.73 -14.48
C GLY A 48 -3.07 -2.43 -13.14
N VAL A 49 -3.40 -1.72 -12.06
CA VAL A 49 -3.19 -2.21 -10.69
C VAL A 49 -3.80 -3.60 -10.56
N LYS A 50 -2.98 -4.60 -10.21
CA LYS A 50 -3.49 -5.92 -9.90
C LYS A 50 -4.27 -5.82 -8.59
N GLU A 51 -5.48 -6.36 -8.56
CA GLU A 51 -6.29 -6.43 -7.32
C GLU A 51 -5.51 -7.07 -6.16
N SER A 52 -4.59 -7.99 -6.48
CA SER A 52 -3.67 -8.61 -5.54
C SER A 52 -2.61 -7.68 -4.93
N LEU A 53 -2.61 -6.38 -5.25
CA LEU A 53 -1.74 -5.35 -4.65
C LEU A 53 -2.55 -4.29 -3.89
N ILE A 54 -3.87 -4.48 -3.78
CA ILE A 54 -4.74 -3.64 -2.95
C ILE A 54 -4.79 -4.29 -1.57
N ALA A 55 -4.28 -3.57 -0.58
CA ALA A 55 -4.24 -4.01 0.80
C ALA A 55 -5.48 -3.56 1.57
N ASP A 56 -5.94 -4.40 2.50
CA ASP A 56 -7.04 -4.10 3.40
C ASP A 56 -6.52 -3.38 4.66
N PHE A 57 -6.60 -2.05 4.65
CA PHE A 57 -6.23 -1.22 5.80
C PHE A 57 -7.39 -1.16 6.78
N ARG A 58 -7.18 -1.67 7.99
CA ARG A 58 -8.19 -1.71 9.05
C ARG A 58 -7.86 -0.71 10.14
N THR A 59 -8.86 0.02 10.61
CA THR A 59 -8.69 0.82 11.84
C THR A 59 -8.77 -0.07 13.06
N ARG A 60 -7.79 0.06 13.95
CA ARG A 60 -7.82 -0.44 15.31
C ARG A 60 -8.05 0.74 16.25
N GLN A 61 -9.07 0.64 17.08
CA GLN A 61 -9.46 1.68 18.04
C GLN A 61 -9.03 1.35 19.48
N GLU A 62 -8.63 0.10 19.69
CA GLU A 62 -8.10 -0.41 20.96
C GLU A 62 -6.59 -0.21 21.04
N ASP A 63 -6.06 -0.17 22.27
CA ASP A 63 -4.61 -0.15 22.48
C ASP A 63 -3.99 -1.42 21.87
N GLY A 64 -2.82 -1.26 21.26
CA GLY A 64 -2.11 -2.36 20.62
C GLY A 64 -1.77 -3.48 21.61
N VAL A 65 -1.93 -4.72 21.16
CA VAL A 65 -1.66 -5.95 21.94
C VAL A 65 -0.65 -6.83 21.21
N GLY A 66 0.12 -7.65 21.93
CA GLY A 66 1.18 -8.47 21.35
C GLY A 66 2.29 -7.66 20.69
N GLU A 67 2.50 -7.84 19.38
CA GLU A 67 3.57 -7.15 18.62
C GLU A 67 3.32 -5.63 18.50
N ASP A 68 2.08 -5.18 18.71
CA ASP A 68 1.68 -3.77 18.69
C ASP A 68 1.68 -3.12 20.09
N GLU A 69 2.15 -3.84 21.13
CA GLU A 69 2.19 -3.35 22.51
C GLU A 69 2.94 -2.01 22.59
N GLY A 70 2.21 -0.94 22.94
CA GLY A 70 2.73 0.42 23.05
C GLY A 70 2.05 1.45 22.16
N LEU A 71 1.25 1.03 21.18
CA LEU A 71 0.35 1.91 20.44
C LEU A 71 -0.87 2.25 21.32
N LYS A 72 -0.91 3.47 21.88
CA LYS A 72 -1.96 3.94 22.82
C LYS A 72 -3.03 4.82 22.16
N ALA A 73 -3.09 4.82 20.83
CA ALA A 73 -4.01 5.64 20.05
C ALA A 73 -4.49 4.84 18.84
N PRO A 74 -5.67 5.17 18.28
CA PRO A 74 -6.17 4.49 17.11
C PRO A 74 -5.15 4.49 15.97
N TYR A 75 -4.95 3.33 15.37
CA TYR A 75 -3.95 3.10 14.33
C TYR A 75 -4.54 2.33 13.16
N TRP A 76 -3.84 2.40 12.03
CA TRP A 76 -4.13 1.61 10.85
C TRP A 76 -3.26 0.36 10.86
N GLN A 77 -3.89 -0.80 10.74
CA GLN A 77 -3.22 -2.08 10.63
C GLN A 77 -3.42 -2.63 9.21
N VAL A 78 -2.37 -3.22 8.66
CA VAL A 78 -2.40 -3.97 7.40
C VAL A 78 -1.62 -5.26 7.61
N ASP A 79 -2.25 -6.39 7.31
CA ASP A 79 -1.59 -7.70 7.29
C ASP A 79 -1.26 -8.04 5.83
N TRP A 80 0.01 -8.28 5.52
CA TRP A 80 0.45 -8.52 4.15
C TRP A 80 1.55 -9.58 4.06
N ASP A 81 1.36 -10.55 3.15
CA ASP A 81 2.30 -11.63 2.91
C ASP A 81 3.12 -11.37 1.63
N PHE A 82 4.44 -11.52 1.74
CA PHE A 82 5.34 -11.54 0.59
C PHE A 82 5.82 -12.96 0.33
N VAL A 83 5.54 -13.46 -0.88
CA VAL A 83 6.04 -14.78 -1.33
C VAL A 83 7.22 -14.55 -2.28
N LEU A 84 8.39 -15.06 -1.91
CA LEU A 84 9.60 -14.98 -2.72
C LEU A 84 9.87 -16.30 -3.44
N THR A 85 10.39 -16.19 -4.66
CA THR A 85 10.85 -17.34 -5.45
C THR A 85 12.25 -17.73 -5.01
N LYS A 86 12.50 -19.02 -4.80
CA LYS A 86 13.86 -19.53 -4.55
C LYS A 86 14.75 -19.21 -5.74
N ARG A 87 15.94 -18.69 -5.48
CA ARG A 87 16.94 -18.45 -6.51
C ARG A 87 17.37 -19.81 -7.07
N ALA A 88 17.39 -19.92 -8.40
CA ALA A 88 17.92 -21.14 -9.03
C ALA A 88 19.39 -21.33 -8.63
N GLU A 89 19.73 -22.53 -8.16
CA GLU A 89 21.13 -22.92 -7.95
C GLU A 89 21.78 -23.00 -9.33
N THR A 90 22.87 -22.24 -9.54
CA THR A 90 23.67 -22.26 -10.77
C THR A 90 24.78 -23.31 -10.65
#